data_AF-A0A1I0TTG8-F1
#
_entry.id   AF-A0A1I0TTG8-F1
#
_cell.length_a   1.000
_cell.length_b   1.000
_cell.length_c   1.000
_cell.angle_alpha   90.00
_cell.angle_beta   90.00
_cell.angle_gamma   90.00
#
_symmetry.space_group_name_H-M   'P 1'
#
loop_
_entity.id
_entity.type
_entity.pdbx_description
1 polymer ?
#
loop_
_entity_poly.entity_id
_entity_poly.type
_entity_poly.pdbx_seq_one_letter_code
_entity_poly.pdbx_strand_id
1 'polypeptide(L)' 'MIPMRKNRKVRKVVDMTIHTLRNMVERCCNKLKNSRRLATRYDQTADSFLGFVDIACVRLWLRHLSA' A
#
# COMPACT_ATOMS: atom_id res chain seq x y z
N MET A 1 5.76 10.50 -7.94
CA MET A 1 4.88 10.68 -9.11
C MET A 1 5.21 9.60 -10.11
N ILE A 2 4.23 8.80 -10.56
CA ILE A 2 4.49 7.81 -11.61
C ILE A 2 4.44 8.57 -12.94
N PRO A 3 5.53 8.59 -13.72
CA PRO A 3 5.54 9.32 -14.98
C PRO A 3 4.57 8.66 -15.97
N MET A 4 3.93 9.47 -16.81
CA MET A 4 3.17 8.94 -17.95
C MET A 4 4.10 8.19 -18.90
N ARG A 5 3.59 7.11 -19.51
CA ARG A 5 4.32 6.38 -20.54
C ARG A 5 4.65 7.30 -21.71
N LYS A 6 5.88 7.19 -22.24
CA LYS A 6 6.38 8.03 -23.34
C LYS A 6 5.48 8.01 -24.60
N ASN A 7 4.84 6.87 -24.88
CA ASN A 7 4.01 6.67 -26.08
C ASN A 7 2.55 7.17 -25.92
N ARG A 8 2.22 7.86 -24.82
CA ARG A 8 0.86 8.32 -24.57
C ARG A 8 0.55 9.57 -25.40
N LYS A 9 -0.33 9.42 -26.40
CA LYS A 9 -0.72 10.52 -27.33
C LYS A 9 -1.49 11.66 -26.64
N VAL A 10 -2.24 11.38 -25.58
CA VAL A 10 -3.02 12.38 -24.83
C VAL A 10 -2.44 12.55 -23.43
N ARG A 11 -2.02 13.77 -23.11
CA ARG A 11 -1.55 14.13 -21.78
C ARG A 11 -2.76 14.46 -20.90
N LYS A 12 -2.99 13.65 -19.87
CA LYS A 12 -4.06 13.92 -18.89
C LYS A 12 -3.51 14.86 -17.82
N VAL A 13 -4.25 15.92 -17.50
CA VAL A 13 -3.95 16.73 -16.32
C VAL A 13 -4.12 15.82 -15.10
N VAL A 14 -3.09 15.77 -14.26
CA VAL A 14 -3.10 14.96 -13.04
C VAL A 14 -3.27 15.92 -11.88
N ASP A 15 -4.38 15.74 -11.15
CA ASP A 15 -4.57 16.42 -9.89
C ASP A 15 -3.51 15.94 -8.88
N MET A 16 -2.71 16.89 -8.37
CA MET A 16 -1.60 16.56 -7.48
C MET A 16 -2.09 16.05 -6.12
N THR A 17 -3.22 16.54 -5.64
CA THR A 17 -3.80 16.17 -4.35
C THR A 17 -4.26 14.71 -4.37
N ILE A 18 -5.04 14.33 -5.38
CA ILE A 18 -5.47 12.94 -5.61
C ILE A 18 -4.26 12.03 -5.83
N HIS A 19 -3.25 12.46 -6.59
CA HIS A 19 -2.06 11.64 -6.79
C HIS A 19 -1.29 11.42 -5.48
N THR A 20 -1.20 12.43 -4.63
CA THR A 20 -0.50 12.33 -3.34
C THR A 20 -1.22 11.37 -2.40
N LEU A 21 -2.55 11.50 -2.29
CA LEU A 21 -3.38 10.58 -1.50
C LEU A 21 -3.26 9.14 -2.00
N ARG A 22 -3.33 8.92 -3.31
CA ARG A 22 -3.14 7.60 -3.93
C ARG A 22 -1.77 7.01 -3.60
N ASN A 23 -0.71 7.81 -3.71
CA ASN A 23 0.66 7.38 -3.39
C ASN A 23 0.81 6.99 -1.91
N MET A 24 0.11 7.65 -0.99
CA MET A 24 0.09 7.27 0.42
C MET A 24 -0.49 5.86 0.62
N VAL A 25 -1.63 5.57 0.00
CA VAL A 25 -2.27 4.25 0.04
C VAL A 25 -1.39 3.19 -0.61
N GLU A 26 -0.81 3.46 -1.79
CA GLU A 26 0.09 2.53 -2.47
C GLU A 26 1.32 2.18 -1.62
N ARG A 27 1.92 3.17 -0.96
CA ARG A 27 3.06 2.94 -0.06
C ARG A 27 2.66 2.09 1.14
N CYS A 28 1.47 2.29 1.70
CA CYS A 28 0.95 1.44 2.76
C CYS A 28 0.81 -0.01 2.29
N CYS A 29 0.12 -0.24 1.17
CA CYS A 29 -0.03 -1.58 0.60
C CYS A 29 1.31 -2.24 0.25
N ASN A 30 2.29 -1.48 -0.25
CA ASN A 30 3.62 -1.99 -0.52
C ASN A 30 4.34 -2.46 0.75
N LYS A 31 4.22 -1.71 1.84
CA LYS A 31 4.78 -2.10 3.15
C LYS A 31 4.10 -3.36 3.69
N LEU A 32 2.78 -3.48 3.53
CA LEU A 32 2.05 -4.70 3.91
C LEU A 32 2.51 -5.91 3.08
N LYS A 33 2.69 -5.74 1.77
CA LYS A 33 3.20 -6.80 0.88
C LYS A 33 4.65 -7.21 1.17
N ASN A 34 5.46 -6.35 1.78
CA ASN A 34 6.80 -6.73 2.23
C ASN A 34 6.77 -7.79 3.36
N SER A 35 5.63 -7.93 4.05
CA SER A 35 5.44 -9.02 5.01
C SER A 35 5.17 -10.32 4.27
N ARG A 36 6.18 -11.19 4.18
CA ARG A 36 6.12 -12.49 3.48
C ARG A 36 4.86 -13.28 3.82
N ARG A 37 4.46 -13.31 5.09
CA ARG A 37 3.27 -14.01 5.59
C ARG A 37 1.96 -13.51 4.95
N LEU A 38 1.81 -12.19 4.78
CA LEU A 38 0.65 -11.59 4.12
C LEU A 38 0.68 -11.81 2.60
N ALA A 39 1.87 -11.76 2.00
CA ALA A 39 2.05 -11.90 0.55
C ALA A 39 1.71 -13.32 0.05
N THR A 40 2.07 -14.35 0.82
CA THR A 40 1.88 -15.75 0.42
C THR A 40 0.53 -16.34 0.82
N ARG A 41 -0.30 -15.61 1.61
CA ARG A 41 -1.67 -16.04 1.98
C ARG A 41 -1.74 -17.49 2.50
N TYR A 42 -0.82 -17.86 3.41
CA TYR A 42 -0.80 -19.22 3.99
C TYR A 42 -1.92 -19.46 5.00
N ASP A 43 -2.60 -18.41 5.47
CA ASP A 43 -3.64 -18.53 6.48
C ASP A 43 -4.90 -19.21 5.90
N GLN A 44 -5.34 -20.26 6.57
CA GLN A 44 -6.41 -21.16 6.11
C GLN A 44 -7.80 -20.54 6.25
N THR A 45 -7.98 -19.61 7.20
CA THR A 45 -9.23 -18.90 7.44
C THR A 45 -9.09 -17.41 7.12
N ALA A 46 -10.18 -16.82 6.61
CA ALA A 46 -10.24 -15.38 6.35
C ALA A 46 -10.04 -14.54 7.63
N ASP A 47 -10.51 -15.04 8.76
CA ASP A 47 -10.37 -14.41 10.08
C ASP A 47 -8.90 -14.33 10.51
N SER A 48 -8.15 -15.43 10.40
CA SER A 48 -6.72 -15.45 10.72
C SER A 48 -5.94 -14.50 9.81
N PHE A 49 -6.27 -14.47 8.51
CA PHE A 49 -5.66 -13.54 7.57
C PHE A 49 -5.91 -12.07 7.95
N LEU A 50 -7.16 -11.73 8.30
CA LEU A 50 -7.53 -10.38 8.75
C LEU A 50 -6.77 -9.99 10.03
N GLY A 51 -6.69 -10.88 11.02
CA GLY A 51 -5.92 -10.64 12.24
C GLY A 51 -4.45 -10.32 11.96
N PHE A 52 -3.82 -11.03 11.01
CA PHE A 52 -2.45 -10.70 10.59
C PHE A 52 -2.33 -9.36 9.85
N VAL A 53 -3.34 -8.99 9.06
CA VAL A 53 -3.40 -7.68 8.41
C VAL A 53 -3.46 -6.58 9.47
N ASP A 54 -4.33 -6.73 10.48
CA ASP A 54 -4.46 -5.76 11.57
C ASP A 54 -3.18 -5.62 12.38
N ILE A 55 -2.53 -6.73 12.73
CA ILE A 55 -1.23 -6.71 13.41
C ILE A 55 -0.18 -5.98 12.57
N ALA A 56 -0.14 -6.21 11.25
CA ALA A 56 0.79 -5.52 10.37
C ALA A 56 0.50 -4.02 10.27
N CYS A 57 -0.78 -3.62 10.21
CA CYS A 57 -1.21 -2.23 10.25
C CYS A 57 -0.80 -1.54 11.56
N VAL A 58 -1.06 -2.16 12.71
CA VAL A 58 -0.65 -1.63 14.02
C VAL A 58 0.87 -1.45 14.10
N ARG A 59 1.65 -2.43 13.63
CA ARG A 59 3.11 -2.32 13.59
C ARG A 59 3.61 -1.18 12.69
N LEU A 60 2.96 -0.97 11.55
CA LEU A 60 3.28 0.15 10.66
C LEU A 60 2.93 1.50 11.29
N TRP A 61 1.83 1.56 12.03
CA TRP A 61 1.38 2.75 12.73
C TRP A 61 2.31 3.10 13.89
N LEU A 62 2.65 2.13 14.75
CA LEU A 62 3.60 2.33 15.85
C LEU A 62 4.96 2.84 15.35
N ARG A 63 5.48 2.29 14.24
CA ARG A 63 6.73 2.77 13.62
C ARG A 63 6.63 4.22 13.14
N HIS A 64 5.46 4.65 12.72
CA HIS A 64 5.23 6.04 12.29
C HIS A 64 5.10 6.99 13.48
N LEU A 65 4.60 6.54 14.63
CA LEU A 65 4.53 7.36 15.85
C LEU A 65 5.86 7.44 16.60
N SER A 66 6.68 6.39 16.52
CA SER A 66 7.97 6.33 17.21
C SER A 66 9.12 7.03 16.48
N ALA A 67 8.85 7.65 15.33
CA ALA A 67 9.83 8.30 14.45
C ALA A 67 9.53 9.80 14.33
#